data_AF-A0A6I4I987-F1
#
_entry.id   AF-A0A6I4I987-F1
#
_cell.length_a   1.000
_cell.length_b   1.000
_cell.length_c   1.000
_cell.angle_alpha   90.00
_cell.angle_beta   90.00
_cell.angle_gamma   90.00
#
_symmetry.space_group_name_H-M   'P 1'
#
loop_
_entity.id
_entity.type
_entity.pdbx_description
1 polymer ?
#
loop_
_entity_poly.entity_id
_entity_poly.type
_entity_poly.pdbx_seq_one_letter_code
_entity_poly.pdbx_strand_id
1 'polypeptide(L)'
;MKKLRFTNHIVALSMAFVSLHLAGCKKDKDNTGNCDGTPTITKVVKPTDRTITVTSGNLREFVTIQGSNLCGVQEVMFNNIKVTSADFYATADEVTVRIPTSVPNPDQITNKLTVTTPSGNATTTFAVNIPAISITGVDNEYAPAGSTMTLFGPSFGIYGFTGGKGKVFFGNTEATITKATADTLQVTVPAGVVQNSPIKVVADNGSNATYAYPYMDNTNMMFDFDTKTGTAAGFITNSATPGAISGKYMRIAKTTGTWAADEIVRGTAKLPQDVVDHPDQYLYKFEINTQVPFNQQGIRMWADYGDSGTYYLWNPTVSPFDTRGKWITYSIPLLDIVKKPTIVARTNNDYTFRSIVYGPTPFPIDLSMDNIRIVHK
;
A
#
# COMPACT_ATOMS: atom_id res chain seq x y z
N MET A 1 40.45 45.65 79.41
CA MET A 1 40.14 46.30 78.12
C MET A 1 38.79 45.80 77.64
N LYS A 2 37.76 46.66 77.73
CA LYS A 2 36.42 46.44 77.17
C LYS A 2 36.36 47.15 75.81
N LYS A 3 35.91 46.49 74.75
CA LYS A 3 35.46 47.13 73.49
C LYS A 3 34.23 46.34 73.01
N LEU A 4 33.04 46.83 73.36
CA LEU A 4 32.17 47.76 72.64
C LEU A 4 31.45 47.11 71.44
N ARG A 5 30.15 46.97 71.65
CA ARG A 5 29.10 46.58 70.69
C ARG A 5 28.92 47.69 69.65
N PHE A 6 28.67 47.30 68.40
CA PHE A 6 28.09 48.17 67.39
C PHE A 6 26.58 47.95 67.32
N THR A 7 25.85 49.06 67.34
CA THR A 7 24.40 49.18 67.19
C THR A 7 24.10 49.81 65.83
N ASN A 8 22.82 49.75 65.42
CA ASN A 8 22.11 50.60 64.46
C ASN A 8 22.17 50.17 62.98
N HIS A 9 21.11 50.18 62.16
CA HIS A 9 19.68 50.52 62.29
C HIS A 9 18.95 49.81 61.13
N ILE A 10 17.75 49.27 61.33
CA ILE A 10 16.79 49.11 60.21
C ILE A 10 15.42 49.62 60.66
N VAL A 11 14.90 50.49 59.82
CA VAL A 11 13.71 51.32 59.92
C VAL A 11 12.44 50.47 59.90
N ALA A 12 11.54 50.68 60.86
CA ALA A 12 10.20 50.11 60.85
C ALA A 12 9.27 51.08 60.12
N LEU A 13 8.86 50.73 58.90
CA LEU A 13 7.85 51.45 58.13
C LEU A 13 6.48 50.78 58.36
N SER A 14 5.63 51.44 59.12
CA SER A 14 4.24 51.07 59.35
C SER A 14 3.40 51.40 58.11
N MET A 15 2.86 50.38 57.44
CA MET A 15 1.91 50.55 56.33
C MET A 15 0.58 49.89 56.70
N ALA A 16 -0.47 50.71 56.74
CA ALA A 16 -1.83 50.34 57.10
C ALA A 16 -2.43 49.39 56.05
N PHE A 17 -2.90 48.21 56.50
CA PHE A 17 -3.68 47.30 55.68
C PHE A 17 -5.14 47.79 55.62
N VAL A 18 -5.52 48.34 54.47
CA VAL A 18 -6.92 48.56 54.10
C VAL A 18 -7.48 47.22 53.64
N SER A 19 -8.39 46.63 54.42
CA SER A 19 -9.10 45.41 54.06
C SER A 19 -10.17 45.72 53.00
N LEU A 20 -9.83 45.52 51.73
CA LEU A 20 -10.80 45.43 50.64
C LEU A 20 -11.58 44.12 50.79
N HIS A 21 -12.87 44.20 51.12
CA HIS A 21 -13.78 43.07 51.04
C HIS A 21 -14.05 42.74 49.57
N LEU A 22 -13.27 41.80 49.02
CA LEU A 22 -13.66 41.09 47.82
C LEU A 22 -14.87 40.22 48.17
N ALA A 23 -16.04 40.60 47.67
CA ALA A 23 -17.17 39.71 47.55
C ALA A 23 -16.72 38.51 46.72
N GLY A 24 -16.51 37.37 47.38
CA GLY A 24 -16.31 36.12 46.69
C GLY A 24 -17.55 35.88 45.82
N CYS A 25 -17.35 35.79 44.51
CA CYS A 25 -18.32 35.13 43.66
C CYS A 25 -18.55 33.75 44.29
N LYS A 26 -19.79 33.47 44.71
CA LYS A 26 -20.20 32.09 44.94
C LYS A 26 -19.81 31.35 43.67
N LYS A 27 -19.03 30.29 43.82
CA LYS A 27 -18.94 29.28 42.77
C LYS A 27 -20.37 28.84 42.58
N ASP A 28 -21.03 29.36 41.54
CA ASP A 28 -22.29 28.78 41.09
C ASP A 28 -22.00 27.30 40.98
N LYS A 29 -22.83 26.48 41.64
CA LYS A 29 -22.77 25.04 41.44
C LYS A 29 -22.75 24.89 39.93
N ASP A 30 -21.68 24.28 39.42
CA ASP A 30 -21.55 23.95 38.01
C ASP A 30 -22.92 23.51 37.55
N ASN A 31 -23.36 24.08 36.42
CA ASN A 31 -24.53 23.65 35.67
C ASN A 31 -24.26 22.21 35.18
N THR A 32 -24.14 21.30 36.14
CA THR A 32 -24.21 19.86 36.01
C THR A 32 -25.66 19.65 35.65
N GLY A 33 -25.93 19.73 34.33
CA GLY A 33 -27.24 19.43 33.79
C GLY A 33 -27.75 18.17 34.47
N ASN A 34 -28.98 18.21 34.96
CA ASN A 34 -29.55 17.12 35.75
C ASN A 34 -29.56 15.85 34.88
N CYS A 35 -28.61 14.94 35.11
CA CYS A 35 -28.30 13.79 34.25
C CYS A 35 -28.77 12.48 34.90
N ASP A 36 -29.96 12.53 35.51
CA ASP A 36 -30.52 11.43 36.31
C ASP A 36 -31.26 10.41 35.44
N GLY A 37 -31.46 10.73 34.15
CA GLY A 37 -32.17 9.89 33.19
C GLY A 37 -31.25 8.95 32.39
N THR A 38 -31.85 7.99 31.71
CA THR A 38 -31.15 7.13 30.74
C THR A 38 -30.53 7.98 29.62
N PRO A 39 -29.28 7.73 29.20
CA PRO A 39 -28.66 8.47 28.11
C PRO A 39 -29.43 8.27 26.79
N THR A 40 -29.39 9.27 25.93
CA THR A 40 -29.96 9.20 24.58
C THR A 40 -28.97 9.73 23.56
N ILE A 41 -29.06 9.24 22.31
CA ILE A 41 -28.32 9.77 21.17
C ILE A 41 -29.36 10.21 20.13
N THR A 42 -29.40 11.51 19.85
CA THR A 42 -30.31 12.09 18.86
C THR A 42 -29.67 12.09 17.46
N LYS A 43 -28.39 12.46 17.36
CA LYS A 43 -27.64 12.47 16.10
C LYS A 43 -26.13 12.53 16.34
N VAL A 44 -25.36 12.19 15.32
CA VAL A 44 -23.91 12.40 15.27
C VAL A 44 -23.62 13.45 14.21
N VAL A 45 -22.77 14.42 14.50
CA VAL A 45 -22.51 15.59 13.66
C VAL A 45 -21.02 15.88 13.54
N LYS A 46 -20.63 16.74 12.60
CA LYS A 46 -19.24 17.19 12.47
C LYS A 46 -18.84 18.11 13.62
N PRO A 47 -17.60 17.99 14.15
CA PRO A 47 -17.08 18.89 15.19
C PRO A 47 -16.88 20.33 14.72
N THR A 48 -16.80 20.56 13.41
CA THR A 48 -16.64 21.91 12.83
C THR A 48 -17.97 22.54 12.44
N ASP A 49 -19.02 21.73 12.27
CA ASP A 49 -20.36 22.19 11.90
C ASP A 49 -21.42 21.22 12.47
N ARG A 50 -22.09 21.66 13.54
CA ARG A 50 -23.12 20.88 14.25
C ARG A 50 -24.42 20.71 13.45
N THR A 51 -24.56 21.38 12.30
CA THR A 51 -25.73 21.21 11.43
C THR A 51 -25.59 20.01 10.50
N ILE A 52 -24.35 19.60 10.20
CA ILE A 52 -24.05 18.48 9.30
C ILE A 52 -24.10 17.18 10.10
N THR A 53 -25.15 16.40 9.89
CA THR A 53 -25.29 15.04 10.44
C THR A 53 -24.43 14.07 9.64
N VAL A 54 -23.77 13.14 10.34
CA VAL A 54 -22.96 12.08 9.75
C VAL A 54 -23.39 10.73 10.32
N THR A 55 -23.44 9.72 9.47
CA THR A 55 -23.73 8.31 9.84
C THR A 55 -22.51 7.42 9.69
N SER A 56 -21.37 8.00 9.31
CA SER A 56 -20.10 7.32 9.17
C SER A 56 -18.94 8.29 9.37
N GLY A 57 -17.76 7.76 9.70
CA GLY A 57 -16.52 8.53 9.81
C GLY A 57 -15.28 7.66 9.63
N ASN A 58 -14.14 8.30 9.36
CA ASN A 58 -12.87 7.61 9.18
C ASN A 58 -12.16 7.39 10.53
N LEU A 59 -11.26 6.41 10.59
CA LEU A 59 -10.35 6.26 11.74
C LEU A 59 -9.67 7.60 12.04
N ARG A 60 -9.50 7.93 13.33
CA ARG A 60 -8.88 9.18 13.84
C ARG A 60 -9.68 10.46 13.64
N GLU A 61 -10.79 10.43 12.91
CA GLU A 61 -11.67 11.59 12.75
C GLU A 61 -12.40 11.88 14.06
N PHE A 62 -12.61 13.17 14.36
CA PHE A 62 -13.48 13.57 15.46
C PHE A 62 -14.93 13.66 14.98
N VAL A 63 -15.85 13.22 15.82
CA VAL A 63 -17.29 13.43 15.67
C VAL A 63 -17.89 13.95 16.97
N THR A 64 -19.03 14.64 16.88
CA THR A 64 -19.77 15.05 18.07
C THR A 64 -21.10 14.31 18.12
N ILE A 65 -21.32 13.57 19.19
CA ILE A 65 -22.55 12.87 19.51
C ILE A 65 -23.44 13.86 20.27
N GLN A 66 -24.64 14.13 19.77
CA GLN A 66 -25.62 14.99 20.43
C GLN A 66 -26.77 14.17 21.01
N GLY A 67 -27.19 14.50 22.22
CA GLY A 67 -28.22 13.76 22.95
C GLY A 67 -28.57 14.42 24.28
N SER A 68 -28.94 13.62 25.26
CA SER A 68 -29.28 14.08 26.62
C SER A 68 -28.86 13.04 27.65
N ASN A 69 -28.68 13.49 28.90
CA ASN A 69 -28.19 12.68 30.03
C ASN A 69 -26.81 12.03 29.76
N LEU A 70 -25.92 12.76 29.08
CA LEU A 70 -24.57 12.33 28.73
C LEU A 70 -23.51 12.77 29.76
N CYS A 71 -23.91 13.21 30.96
CA CYS A 71 -22.94 13.49 32.02
C CYS A 71 -22.24 12.22 32.48
N GLY A 72 -20.96 12.35 32.84
CA GLY A 72 -20.21 11.26 33.46
C GLY A 72 -20.01 10.03 32.55
N VAL A 73 -19.91 10.24 31.23
CA VAL A 73 -19.58 9.15 30.28
C VAL A 73 -18.40 8.34 30.79
N GLN A 74 -18.63 7.05 30.95
CA GLN A 74 -17.63 6.08 31.39
C GLN A 74 -16.95 5.43 30.18
N GLU A 75 -17.67 5.29 29.07
CA GLU A 75 -17.20 4.61 27.89
C GLU A 75 -17.89 5.12 26.62
N VAL A 76 -17.11 5.22 25.55
CA VAL A 76 -17.61 5.35 24.17
C VAL A 76 -17.02 4.21 23.37
N MET A 77 -17.83 3.54 22.56
CA MET A 77 -17.40 2.46 21.68
C MET A 77 -17.84 2.70 20.25
N PHE A 78 -16.93 2.49 19.31
CA PHE A 78 -17.26 2.34 17.89
C PHE A 78 -17.06 0.88 17.49
N ASN A 79 -18.07 0.29 16.86
CA ASN A 79 -18.19 -1.16 16.74
C ASN A 79 -18.09 -1.79 18.15
N ASN A 80 -17.10 -2.65 18.37
CA ASN A 80 -16.77 -3.21 19.68
C ASN A 80 -15.40 -2.72 20.19
N ILE A 81 -14.94 -1.56 19.71
CA ILE A 81 -13.66 -0.94 20.10
C ILE A 81 -13.92 0.23 21.03
N LYS A 82 -13.41 0.11 22.25
CA LYS A 82 -13.43 1.16 23.26
C LYS A 82 -12.52 2.32 22.85
N VAL A 83 -13.05 3.54 22.98
CA VAL A 83 -12.28 4.78 22.86
C VAL A 83 -11.57 5.06 24.18
N THR A 84 -10.31 5.48 24.13
CA THR A 84 -9.56 5.91 25.31
C THR A 84 -10.21 7.13 25.92
N SER A 85 -10.23 7.26 27.25
CA SER A 85 -10.80 8.43 27.93
C SER A 85 -10.16 9.76 27.54
N ALA A 86 -8.90 9.77 27.11
CA ALA A 86 -8.22 10.95 26.58
C ALA A 86 -8.73 11.39 25.19
N ASP A 87 -9.43 10.52 24.48
CA ASP A 87 -9.92 10.74 23.11
C ASP A 87 -11.41 11.15 23.08
N PHE A 88 -12.02 11.44 24.24
CA PHE A 88 -13.35 12.05 24.28
C PHE A 88 -13.54 13.07 25.41
N TYR A 89 -14.45 14.00 25.17
CA TYR A 89 -14.91 14.98 26.15
C TYR A 89 -16.44 15.03 26.12
N ALA A 90 -17.05 15.02 27.30
CA ALA A 90 -18.50 14.93 27.46
C ALA A 90 -19.05 16.09 28.30
N THR A 91 -20.22 16.57 27.90
CA THR A 91 -21.12 17.45 28.66
C THR A 91 -22.46 16.74 28.86
N ALA A 92 -23.46 17.43 29.43
CA ALA A 92 -24.79 16.84 29.60
C ALA A 92 -25.48 16.46 28.28
N ASP A 93 -25.18 17.20 27.20
CA ASP A 93 -25.93 17.13 25.93
C ASP A 93 -25.07 16.70 24.74
N GLU A 94 -23.74 16.67 24.88
CA GLU A 94 -22.88 16.19 23.81
C GLU A 94 -21.60 15.47 24.27
N VAL A 95 -21.10 14.58 23.41
CA VAL A 95 -19.80 13.93 23.54
C VAL A 95 -19.02 14.17 22.26
N THR A 96 -17.95 14.96 22.33
CA THR A 96 -16.99 15.05 21.22
C THR A 96 -15.94 13.98 21.40
N VAL A 97 -15.81 13.10 20.40
CA VAL A 97 -15.01 11.88 20.49
C VAL A 97 -14.22 11.66 19.22
N ARG A 98 -13.01 11.12 19.36
CA ARG A 98 -12.19 10.65 18.25
C ARG A 98 -12.45 9.18 17.96
N ILE A 99 -12.70 8.85 16.70
CA ILE A 99 -12.81 7.46 16.25
C ILE A 99 -11.46 6.75 16.48
N PRO A 100 -11.43 5.56 17.10
CA PRO A 100 -10.20 4.81 17.39
C PRO A 100 -9.32 4.57 16.15
N THR A 101 -8.02 4.37 16.37
CA THR A 101 -7.07 3.94 15.33
C THR A 101 -7.05 2.42 15.14
N SER A 102 -7.43 1.66 16.17
CA SER A 102 -7.39 0.21 16.16
C SER A 102 -8.42 -0.35 15.18
N VAL A 103 -7.95 -1.21 14.28
CA VAL A 103 -8.85 -1.92 13.36
C VAL A 103 -9.46 -3.13 14.11
N PRO A 104 -10.78 -3.20 14.30
CA PRO A 104 -11.44 -4.34 14.91
C PRO A 104 -11.20 -5.63 14.11
N ASN A 105 -11.38 -6.78 14.77
CA ASN A 105 -11.48 -8.03 14.03
C ASN A 105 -12.69 -7.96 13.08
N PRO A 106 -12.66 -8.61 11.90
CA PRO A 106 -13.78 -8.57 10.95
C PRO A 106 -15.13 -9.00 11.53
N ASP A 107 -15.15 -9.96 12.47
CA ASP A 107 -16.34 -10.44 13.19
C ASP A 107 -16.85 -9.45 14.25
N GLN A 108 -16.05 -8.45 14.61
CA GLN A 108 -16.40 -7.40 15.58
C GLN A 108 -16.96 -6.12 14.95
N ILE A 109 -17.06 -6.05 13.62
CA ILE A 109 -17.61 -4.88 12.91
C ILE A 109 -19.14 -4.90 13.00
N THR A 110 -19.70 -4.17 13.98
CA THR A 110 -21.15 -4.11 14.24
C THR A 110 -21.85 -2.89 13.64
N ASN A 111 -21.10 -1.91 13.15
CA ASN A 111 -21.58 -0.58 12.72
C ASN A 111 -22.43 0.14 13.78
N LYS A 112 -22.03 0.00 15.05
CA LYS A 112 -22.70 0.62 16.20
C LYS A 112 -21.79 1.63 16.88
N LEU A 113 -22.37 2.71 17.36
CA LEU A 113 -21.78 3.65 18.30
C LEU A 113 -22.54 3.57 19.62
N THR A 114 -21.84 3.27 20.71
CA THR A 114 -22.43 3.15 22.05
C THR A 114 -21.78 4.14 23.01
N VAL A 115 -22.59 4.82 23.81
CA VAL A 115 -22.16 5.68 24.93
C VAL A 115 -22.73 5.09 26.21
N THR A 116 -21.86 4.88 27.20
CA THR A 116 -22.23 4.35 28.52
C THR A 116 -22.03 5.41 29.59
N THR A 117 -23.06 5.61 30.40
CA THR A 117 -23.06 6.48 31.60
C THR A 117 -23.46 5.64 32.82
N PRO A 118 -23.34 6.17 34.05
CA PRO A 118 -23.82 5.46 35.25
C PRO A 118 -25.31 5.08 35.19
N SER A 119 -26.10 5.82 34.42
CA SER A 119 -27.55 5.65 34.29
C SER A 119 -27.97 4.71 33.14
N GLY A 120 -27.03 4.15 32.39
CA GLY A 120 -27.28 3.16 31.34
C GLY A 120 -26.49 3.39 30.05
N ASN A 121 -26.98 2.80 28.95
CA ASN A 121 -26.34 2.85 27.63
C ASN A 121 -27.26 3.48 26.59
N ALA A 122 -26.68 4.24 25.67
CA ALA A 122 -27.33 4.68 24.44
C ALA A 122 -26.55 4.16 23.24
N THR A 123 -27.24 3.62 22.25
CA THR A 123 -26.63 3.07 21.04
C THR A 123 -27.32 3.61 19.79
N THR A 124 -26.52 3.94 18.77
CA THR A 124 -27.01 4.31 17.43
C THR A 124 -26.20 3.60 16.35
N THR A 125 -26.73 3.57 15.12
CA THR A 125 -25.99 3.07 13.95
C THR A 125 -24.96 4.10 13.51
N PHE A 126 -23.70 3.69 13.38
CA PHE A 126 -22.62 4.52 12.87
C PHE A 126 -21.54 3.64 12.25
N ALA A 127 -21.25 3.83 10.97
CA ALA A 127 -20.23 3.04 10.27
C ALA A 127 -18.83 3.65 10.43
N VAL A 128 -17.85 2.83 10.75
CA VAL A 128 -16.44 3.27 10.71
C VAL A 128 -15.85 2.85 9.38
N ASN A 129 -15.38 3.82 8.60
CA ASN A 129 -14.73 3.57 7.32
C ASN A 129 -13.30 3.07 7.59
N ILE A 130 -13.10 1.77 7.43
CA ILE A 130 -11.83 1.08 7.63
C ILE A 130 -11.27 0.72 6.24
N PRO A 131 -10.14 1.31 5.83
CA PRO A 131 -9.45 0.90 4.62
C PRO A 131 -9.09 -0.60 4.68
N ALA A 132 -9.44 -1.35 3.64
CA ALA A 132 -9.01 -2.74 3.52
C ALA A 132 -7.49 -2.80 3.32
N ILE A 133 -6.87 -3.84 3.89
CA ILE A 133 -5.50 -4.21 3.49
C ILE A 133 -5.54 -4.68 2.03
N SER A 134 -4.53 -4.29 1.25
CA SER A 134 -4.37 -4.77 -0.13
C SER A 134 -2.88 -4.82 -0.50
N ILE A 135 -2.55 -5.64 -1.49
CA ILE A 135 -1.21 -5.69 -2.10
C ILE A 135 -1.38 -5.23 -3.53
N THR A 136 -0.92 -4.02 -3.84
CA THR A 136 -1.05 -3.40 -5.17
C THR A 136 0.09 -3.78 -6.11
N GLY A 137 1.18 -4.32 -5.58
CA GLY A 137 2.33 -4.73 -6.38
C GLY A 137 3.42 -5.39 -5.55
N VAL A 138 4.34 -6.04 -6.25
CA VAL A 138 5.65 -6.42 -5.72
C VAL A 138 6.75 -5.87 -6.63
N ASP A 139 7.97 -5.72 -6.11
CA ASP A 139 9.11 -5.27 -6.92
C ASP A 139 9.59 -6.35 -7.91
N ASN A 140 9.59 -7.62 -7.49
CA ASN A 140 10.03 -8.74 -8.31
C ASN A 140 9.25 -10.03 -7.97
N GLU A 141 8.39 -10.49 -8.88
CA GLU A 141 7.57 -11.71 -8.72
C GLU A 141 8.39 -13.00 -8.77
N TYR A 142 9.61 -12.94 -9.29
CA TYR A 142 10.56 -14.04 -9.40
C TYR A 142 11.75 -13.88 -8.43
N ALA A 143 11.62 -13.07 -7.38
CA ALA A 143 12.66 -12.91 -6.37
C ALA A 143 13.10 -14.29 -5.81
N PRO A 144 14.39 -14.67 -5.91
CA PRO A 144 14.84 -15.99 -5.49
C PRO A 144 14.77 -16.15 -3.97
N ALA A 145 14.69 -17.40 -3.51
CA ALA A 145 14.73 -17.71 -2.08
C ALA A 145 15.94 -17.08 -1.37
N GLY A 146 15.72 -16.54 -0.18
CA GLY A 146 16.72 -15.81 0.61
C GLY A 146 16.91 -14.35 0.20
N SER A 147 16.41 -13.92 -0.97
CA SER A 147 16.45 -12.51 -1.36
C SER A 147 15.31 -11.70 -0.73
N THR A 148 15.41 -10.38 -0.82
CA THR A 148 14.36 -9.46 -0.36
C THR A 148 13.34 -9.21 -1.47
N MET A 149 12.07 -9.38 -1.16
CA MET A 149 10.93 -8.90 -1.96
C MET A 149 10.25 -7.74 -1.21
N THR A 150 9.84 -6.71 -1.93
CA THR A 150 9.03 -5.60 -1.40
C THR A 150 7.60 -5.73 -1.89
N LEU A 151 6.66 -5.87 -0.96
CA LEU A 151 5.22 -5.75 -1.22
C LEU A 151 4.81 -4.29 -1.04
N PHE A 152 4.04 -3.77 -2.00
CA PHE A 152 3.46 -2.44 -1.98
C PHE A 152 1.96 -2.54 -1.77
N GLY A 153 1.40 -1.65 -0.95
CA GLY A 153 -0.05 -1.55 -0.79
C GLY A 153 -0.43 -0.66 0.40
N PRO A 154 -1.61 -0.04 0.38
CA PRO A 154 -2.03 0.84 1.45
C PRO A 154 -2.30 0.08 2.75
N SER A 155 -2.29 0.83 3.85
CA SER A 155 -2.89 0.45 5.14
C SER A 155 -2.11 -0.54 6.01
N PHE A 156 -0.93 -1.03 5.62
CA PHE A 156 -0.13 -1.90 6.49
C PHE A 156 0.14 -1.28 7.88
N GLY A 157 0.30 0.05 7.95
CA GLY A 157 0.47 0.77 9.20
C GLY A 157 -0.71 0.65 10.18
N ILE A 158 -1.96 0.75 9.70
CA ILE A 158 -3.15 0.67 10.57
C ILE A 158 -3.47 -0.77 11.00
N TYR A 159 -2.98 -1.77 10.26
CA TYR A 159 -3.08 -3.19 10.61
C TYR A 159 -1.92 -3.69 11.49
N GLY A 160 -1.01 -2.81 11.92
CA GLY A 160 -0.01 -3.11 12.96
C GLY A 160 1.32 -3.68 12.46
N PHE A 161 1.51 -3.84 11.15
CA PHE A 161 2.74 -4.42 10.58
C PHE A 161 4.00 -3.63 10.96
N THR A 162 3.90 -2.30 11.09
CA THR A 162 5.01 -1.44 11.54
C THR A 162 5.46 -1.73 12.97
N GLY A 163 4.59 -2.35 13.78
CA GLY A 163 4.89 -2.80 15.14
C GLY A 163 5.35 -4.26 15.23
N GLY A 164 5.66 -4.89 14.09
CA GLY A 164 6.07 -6.30 14.04
C GLY A 164 4.92 -7.30 14.21
N LYS A 165 3.68 -6.84 14.00
CA LYS A 165 2.47 -7.69 14.01
C LYS A 165 2.15 -8.22 12.62
N GLY A 166 1.33 -9.25 12.54
CA GLY A 166 0.94 -9.86 11.28
C GLY A 166 2.04 -10.69 10.61
N LYS A 167 1.68 -11.31 9.50
CA LYS A 167 2.46 -12.32 8.80
C LYS A 167 2.35 -12.16 7.29
N VAL A 168 3.38 -12.63 6.58
CA VAL A 168 3.37 -12.79 5.12
C VAL A 168 3.61 -14.25 4.79
N PHE A 169 2.81 -14.80 3.88
CA PHE A 169 2.89 -16.19 3.46
C PHE A 169 3.09 -16.29 1.95
N PHE A 170 3.92 -17.25 1.55
CA PHE A 170 4.06 -17.73 0.18
C PHE A 170 3.51 -19.16 0.15
N GLY A 171 2.26 -19.32 -0.31
CA GLY A 171 1.50 -20.55 -0.11
C GLY A 171 1.30 -20.81 1.37
N ASN A 172 1.85 -21.92 1.86
CA ASN A 172 1.80 -22.29 3.28
C ASN A 172 3.08 -21.90 4.05
N THR A 173 4.08 -21.31 3.38
CA THR A 173 5.38 -21.00 3.98
C THR A 173 5.41 -19.55 4.46
N GLU A 174 5.65 -19.34 5.76
CA GLU A 174 5.78 -18.00 6.35
C GLU A 174 7.10 -17.35 5.93
N ALA A 175 7.04 -16.09 5.52
CA ALA A 175 8.20 -15.26 5.21
C ALA A 175 8.57 -14.36 6.39
N THR A 176 9.86 -14.05 6.51
CA THR A 176 10.35 -13.11 7.54
C THR A 176 10.15 -11.68 7.08
N ILE A 177 9.35 -10.90 7.80
CA ILE A 177 9.24 -9.45 7.58
C ILE A 177 10.48 -8.77 8.16
N THR A 178 11.28 -8.14 7.30
CA THR A 178 12.53 -7.45 7.69
C THR A 178 12.34 -5.95 7.87
N LYS A 179 11.34 -5.37 7.20
CA LYS A 179 10.96 -3.96 7.35
C LYS A 179 9.50 -3.75 7.02
N ALA A 180 8.82 -2.88 7.76
CA ALA A 180 7.45 -2.48 7.48
C ALA A 180 7.32 -0.96 7.57
N THR A 181 6.54 -0.38 6.66
CA THR A 181 6.10 1.02 6.71
C THR A 181 4.58 1.07 6.64
N ALA A 182 4.00 2.27 6.54
CA ALA A 182 2.57 2.40 6.33
C ALA A 182 2.07 1.69 5.06
N ASP A 183 2.91 1.68 4.01
CA ASP A 183 2.50 1.27 2.66
C ASP A 183 3.44 0.25 1.99
N THR A 184 4.45 -0.24 2.71
CA THR A 184 5.37 -1.29 2.21
C THR A 184 5.71 -2.34 3.26
N LEU A 185 5.89 -3.58 2.81
CA LEU A 185 6.49 -4.67 3.59
C LEU A 185 7.68 -5.23 2.82
N GLN A 186 8.86 -5.28 3.44
CA GLN A 186 10.00 -6.02 2.91
C GLN A 186 10.07 -7.36 3.61
N VAL A 187 10.17 -8.43 2.82
CA VAL A 187 10.22 -9.80 3.31
C VAL A 187 11.41 -10.53 2.72
N THR A 188 11.99 -11.46 3.49
CA THR A 188 12.90 -12.47 2.93
C THR A 188 12.08 -13.59 2.32
N VAL A 189 12.26 -13.83 1.02
CA VAL A 189 11.57 -14.92 0.31
C VAL A 189 11.97 -16.26 0.92
N PRO A 190 11.02 -17.09 1.37
CA PRO A 190 11.37 -18.34 2.03
C PRO A 190 11.88 -19.40 1.05
N ALA A 191 12.64 -20.36 1.55
CA ALA A 191 13.07 -21.52 0.77
C ALA A 191 11.92 -22.51 0.56
N GLY A 192 11.97 -23.29 -0.53
CA GLY A 192 11.03 -24.38 -0.80
C GLY A 192 9.62 -23.93 -1.17
N VAL A 193 9.41 -22.65 -1.50
CA VAL A 193 8.13 -22.18 -2.04
C VAL A 193 7.89 -22.81 -3.41
N VAL A 194 6.72 -23.40 -3.59
CA VAL A 194 6.30 -23.99 -4.87
C VAL A 194 5.92 -22.86 -5.83
N GLN A 195 6.34 -22.97 -7.09
CA GLN A 195 5.92 -22.06 -8.15
C GLN A 195 4.39 -21.95 -8.23
N ASN A 196 3.87 -20.76 -8.55
CA ASN A 196 2.44 -20.42 -8.54
C ASN A 196 1.77 -20.43 -7.15
N SER A 197 2.54 -20.39 -6.05
CA SER A 197 1.96 -20.24 -4.71
C SER A 197 1.39 -18.82 -4.50
N PRO A 198 0.23 -18.66 -3.83
CA PRO A 198 -0.32 -17.34 -3.53
C PRO A 198 0.58 -16.56 -2.55
N ILE A 199 0.69 -15.25 -2.72
CA ILE A 199 1.35 -14.37 -1.76
C ILE A 199 0.28 -13.67 -0.93
N LYS A 200 0.30 -13.86 0.39
CA LYS A 200 -0.75 -13.39 1.31
C LYS A 200 -0.18 -12.59 2.47
N VAL A 201 -0.81 -11.48 2.82
CA VAL A 201 -0.59 -10.75 4.08
C VAL A 201 -1.74 -11.05 5.03
N VAL A 202 -1.44 -11.30 6.31
CA VAL A 202 -2.44 -11.59 7.35
C VAL A 202 -2.11 -10.76 8.59
N ALA A 203 -3.01 -9.86 8.98
CA ALA A 203 -2.91 -9.12 10.22
C ALA A 203 -3.36 -9.98 11.42
N ASP A 204 -2.91 -9.64 12.63
CA ASP A 204 -3.27 -10.37 13.86
C ASP A 204 -4.79 -10.43 14.11
N ASN A 205 -5.53 -9.43 13.65
CA ASN A 205 -6.99 -9.37 13.77
C ASN A 205 -7.73 -10.25 12.74
N GLY A 206 -7.01 -11.01 11.91
CA GLY A 206 -7.55 -11.89 10.88
C GLY A 206 -7.79 -11.23 9.52
N SER A 207 -7.70 -9.90 9.43
CA SER A 207 -7.79 -9.18 8.15
C SER A 207 -6.63 -9.58 7.24
N ASN A 208 -6.91 -9.80 5.97
CA ASN A 208 -5.92 -10.33 5.04
C ASN A 208 -6.15 -9.86 3.62
N ALA A 209 -5.08 -9.89 2.82
CA ALA A 209 -5.14 -9.69 1.38
C ALA A 209 -4.22 -10.69 0.68
N THR A 210 -4.61 -11.06 -0.52
CA THR A 210 -3.80 -11.90 -1.42
C THR A 210 -3.37 -11.03 -2.60
N TYR A 211 -2.11 -11.12 -2.98
CA TYR A 211 -1.62 -10.45 -4.18
C TYR A 211 -2.26 -11.09 -5.41
N ALA A 212 -2.61 -10.27 -6.40
CA ALA A 212 -3.33 -10.75 -7.59
C ALA A 212 -2.56 -11.82 -8.36
N TYR A 213 -1.22 -11.76 -8.33
CA TYR A 213 -0.35 -12.70 -9.04
C TYR A 213 0.32 -13.65 -8.06
N PRO A 214 0.43 -14.94 -8.40
CA PRO A 214 1.15 -15.88 -7.56
C PRO A 214 2.67 -15.68 -7.69
N TYR A 215 3.42 -16.24 -6.73
CA TYR A 215 4.87 -16.25 -6.75
C TYR A 215 5.41 -17.05 -7.94
N MET A 216 6.38 -16.49 -8.67
CA MET A 216 6.95 -17.08 -9.90
C MET A 216 5.89 -17.47 -10.94
N ASP A 217 4.88 -16.60 -11.14
CA ASP A 217 3.74 -16.85 -12.02
C ASP A 217 4.17 -17.30 -13.43
N ASN A 218 3.77 -18.51 -13.84
CA ASN A 218 4.02 -19.04 -15.18
C ASN A 218 2.76 -19.13 -16.06
N THR A 219 1.66 -18.47 -15.65
CA THR A 219 0.42 -18.37 -16.41
C THR A 219 0.69 -17.80 -17.80
N ASN A 220 0.28 -18.54 -18.84
CA ASN A 220 0.55 -18.25 -20.24
C ASN A 220 1.98 -17.77 -20.53
N MET A 221 2.97 -18.41 -19.89
CA MET A 221 4.39 -18.15 -20.18
C MET A 221 4.62 -18.27 -21.70
N MET A 222 5.24 -17.26 -22.28
CA MET A 222 5.58 -17.21 -23.69
C MET A 222 7.05 -17.55 -23.91
N PHE A 223 7.95 -16.88 -23.18
CA PHE A 223 9.40 -17.08 -23.32
C PHE A 223 10.09 -16.96 -21.96
N ASP A 224 10.67 -18.06 -21.49
CA ASP A 224 11.57 -18.15 -20.33
C ASP A 224 13.03 -18.42 -20.76
N PHE A 225 13.28 -18.52 -22.07
CA PHE A 225 14.58 -18.85 -22.66
C PHE A 225 15.20 -20.20 -22.21
N ASP A 226 14.42 -21.03 -21.52
CA ASP A 226 14.78 -22.36 -21.02
C ASP A 226 13.91 -23.44 -21.66
N THR A 227 12.63 -23.51 -21.28
CA THR A 227 11.67 -24.51 -21.78
C THR A 227 10.86 -23.98 -22.96
N LYS A 228 10.63 -22.66 -22.96
CA LYS A 228 10.01 -21.89 -24.03
C LYS A 228 11.06 -20.93 -24.56
N THR A 229 11.91 -21.48 -25.43
CA THR A 229 13.19 -20.88 -25.80
C THR A 229 13.04 -19.49 -26.43
N GLY A 230 11.99 -19.27 -27.23
CA GLY A 230 11.99 -18.17 -28.18
C GLY A 230 13.31 -18.13 -28.95
N THR A 231 13.70 -16.93 -29.37
CA THR A 231 15.03 -16.60 -29.88
C THR A 231 15.36 -15.16 -29.50
N ALA A 232 16.63 -14.91 -29.23
CA ALA A 232 17.21 -13.57 -29.13
C ALA A 232 18.54 -13.64 -29.88
N ALA A 233 18.77 -12.79 -30.88
CA ALA A 233 19.80 -12.95 -31.92
C ALA A 233 21.24 -12.95 -31.37
N GLY A 234 21.67 -14.07 -30.77
CA GLY A 234 22.94 -14.20 -30.04
C GLY A 234 22.93 -13.65 -28.61
N PHE A 235 21.76 -13.28 -28.08
CA PHE A 235 21.65 -12.59 -26.78
C PHE A 235 21.21 -13.48 -25.61
N ILE A 236 20.99 -14.79 -25.83
CA ILE A 236 20.63 -15.71 -24.73
C ILE A 236 21.88 -16.07 -23.93
N THR A 237 21.84 -15.90 -22.61
CA THR A 237 22.97 -16.12 -21.71
C THR A 237 22.53 -16.68 -20.35
N ASN A 238 23.50 -17.11 -19.55
CA ASN A 238 23.38 -17.43 -18.13
C ASN A 238 24.52 -16.74 -17.33
N SER A 239 24.90 -15.54 -17.76
CA SER A 239 26.02 -14.79 -17.19
C SER A 239 25.83 -14.48 -15.71
N ALA A 240 26.94 -14.38 -14.98
CA ALA A 240 26.99 -13.95 -13.57
C ALA A 240 26.58 -12.48 -13.36
N THR A 241 26.44 -11.69 -14.43
CA THR A 241 25.98 -10.30 -14.38
C THR A 241 24.82 -10.12 -15.36
N PRO A 242 23.63 -9.67 -14.90
CA PRO A 242 23.22 -9.41 -13.51
C PRO A 242 23.17 -10.64 -12.59
N GLY A 243 23.38 -11.82 -13.15
CA GLY A 243 23.04 -13.10 -12.50
C GLY A 243 21.65 -13.51 -12.96
N ALA A 244 21.46 -14.80 -13.21
CA ALA A 244 20.18 -15.33 -13.66
C ALA A 244 19.08 -15.10 -12.62
N ILE A 245 17.90 -14.70 -13.10
CA ILE A 245 16.69 -14.65 -12.27
C ILE A 245 16.04 -16.05 -12.20
N SER A 246 15.99 -16.74 -13.34
CA SER A 246 15.63 -18.15 -13.49
C SER A 246 16.34 -18.69 -14.73
N GLY A 247 17.18 -19.71 -14.59
CA GLY A 247 17.88 -20.34 -15.74
C GLY A 247 18.56 -19.37 -16.73
N LYS A 248 18.25 -19.49 -18.02
CA LYS A 248 18.78 -18.62 -19.07
C LYS A 248 17.89 -17.40 -19.26
N TYR A 249 18.48 -16.33 -19.75
CA TYR A 249 17.76 -15.08 -20.01
C TYR A 249 18.34 -14.36 -21.23
N MET A 250 17.59 -13.44 -21.80
CA MET A 250 18.12 -12.54 -22.82
C MET A 250 18.92 -11.41 -22.17
N ARG A 251 20.13 -11.13 -22.67
CA ARG A 251 20.93 -9.95 -22.33
C ARG A 251 21.56 -9.32 -23.58
N ILE A 252 21.29 -8.04 -23.78
CA ILE A 252 22.01 -7.19 -24.74
C ILE A 252 22.93 -6.25 -23.97
N ALA A 253 24.25 -6.37 -24.18
CA ALA A 253 25.29 -5.57 -23.53
C ALA A 253 26.28 -5.04 -24.58
N LYS A 254 25.99 -3.85 -25.15
CA LYS A 254 26.77 -3.24 -26.25
C LYS A 254 26.44 -1.76 -26.41
N THR A 255 27.18 -1.07 -27.27
CA THR A 255 26.68 0.16 -27.91
C THR A 255 25.84 -0.23 -29.13
N THR A 256 24.61 0.27 -29.23
CA THR A 256 23.72 0.02 -30.36
C THR A 256 24.24 0.65 -31.65
N GLY A 257 23.86 0.12 -32.80
CA GLY A 257 24.22 0.69 -34.11
C GLY A 257 23.15 1.65 -34.64
N THR A 258 23.55 2.58 -35.51
CA THR A 258 22.60 3.48 -36.21
C THR A 258 21.68 2.65 -37.11
N TRP A 259 20.38 2.69 -36.83
CA TRP A 259 19.35 1.88 -37.51
C TRP A 259 19.63 0.36 -37.50
N ALA A 260 20.47 -0.12 -36.58
CA ALA A 260 20.64 -1.55 -36.36
C ALA A 260 19.39 -2.09 -35.68
N ALA A 261 18.82 -3.17 -36.22
CA ALA A 261 17.70 -3.87 -35.60
C ALA A 261 18.25 -5.02 -34.74
N ASP A 262 18.60 -4.72 -33.49
CA ASP A 262 19.04 -5.73 -32.53
C ASP A 262 17.80 -6.50 -32.02
N GLU A 263 17.58 -7.72 -32.54
CA GLU A 263 16.44 -8.57 -32.19
C GLU A 263 16.64 -9.25 -30.83
N ILE A 264 16.06 -8.63 -29.80
CA ILE A 264 16.16 -9.07 -28.42
C ILE A 264 15.09 -10.11 -28.06
N VAL A 265 13.94 -10.12 -28.72
CA VAL A 265 12.96 -11.20 -28.55
C VAL A 265 12.34 -11.52 -29.90
N ARG A 266 12.26 -12.79 -30.24
CA ARG A 266 11.40 -13.32 -31.30
C ARG A 266 10.96 -14.72 -30.94
N GLY A 267 9.67 -14.97 -30.94
CA GLY A 267 9.17 -16.33 -30.81
C GLY A 267 7.70 -16.44 -31.13
N THR A 268 7.20 -17.66 -31.22
CA THR A 268 5.78 -17.94 -31.38
C THR A 268 5.25 -18.51 -30.08
N ALA A 269 4.14 -17.97 -29.60
CA ALA A 269 3.46 -18.43 -28.41
C ALA A 269 2.01 -18.75 -28.74
N LYS A 270 1.51 -19.86 -28.16
CA LYS A 270 0.11 -20.23 -28.23
C LYS A 270 -0.67 -19.47 -27.17
N LEU A 271 -1.66 -18.68 -27.59
CA LEU A 271 -2.49 -17.90 -26.67
C LEU A 271 -3.81 -18.63 -26.35
N PRO A 272 -4.28 -18.60 -25.08
CA PRO A 272 -5.65 -18.97 -24.76
C PRO A 272 -6.64 -18.14 -25.57
N GLN A 273 -7.81 -18.72 -25.89
CA GLN A 273 -8.84 -18.04 -26.68
C GLN A 273 -9.32 -16.74 -26.01
N ASP A 274 -9.46 -16.76 -24.67
CA ASP A 274 -9.88 -15.57 -23.91
C ASP A 274 -8.90 -14.39 -24.04
N VAL A 275 -7.59 -14.66 -24.12
CA VAL A 275 -6.58 -13.63 -24.39
C VAL A 275 -6.73 -13.02 -25.78
N VAL A 276 -7.11 -13.84 -26.76
CA VAL A 276 -7.31 -13.41 -28.16
C VAL A 276 -8.53 -12.50 -28.27
N ASP A 277 -9.61 -12.87 -27.59
CA ASP A 277 -10.90 -12.18 -27.64
C ASP A 277 -10.93 -10.92 -26.76
N HIS A 278 -10.19 -10.90 -25.65
CA HIS A 278 -10.21 -9.84 -24.65
C HIS A 278 -8.81 -9.32 -24.27
N PRO A 279 -7.94 -8.92 -25.22
CA PRO A 279 -6.58 -8.48 -24.92
C PRO A 279 -6.52 -7.21 -24.03
N ASP A 280 -7.63 -6.48 -23.91
CA ASP A 280 -7.79 -5.35 -22.99
C ASP A 280 -7.85 -5.77 -21.50
N GLN A 281 -8.15 -7.04 -21.21
CA GLN A 281 -8.19 -7.58 -19.85
C GLN A 281 -6.86 -8.18 -19.39
N TYR A 282 -5.81 -8.12 -20.22
CA TYR A 282 -4.54 -8.78 -19.96
C TYR A 282 -3.35 -7.83 -19.88
N LEU A 283 -2.29 -8.29 -19.23
CA LEU A 283 -0.98 -7.66 -19.11
C LEU A 283 0.08 -8.55 -19.78
N TYR A 284 0.98 -7.92 -20.53
CA TYR A 284 2.26 -8.49 -20.95
C TYR A 284 3.29 -8.19 -19.85
N LYS A 285 3.80 -9.24 -19.20
CA LYS A 285 4.73 -9.13 -18.06
C LYS A 285 6.04 -9.84 -18.34
N PHE A 286 7.10 -9.34 -17.72
CA PHE A 286 8.44 -9.91 -17.80
C PHE A 286 9.29 -9.37 -16.66
N GLU A 287 10.36 -10.10 -16.35
CA GLU A 287 11.39 -9.64 -15.44
C GLU A 287 12.44 -8.87 -16.25
N ILE A 288 12.93 -7.77 -15.71
CA ILE A 288 13.87 -6.87 -16.37
C ILE A 288 14.97 -6.42 -15.42
N ASN A 289 16.18 -6.26 -15.98
CA ASN A 289 17.34 -5.73 -15.27
C ASN A 289 18.14 -4.78 -16.18
N THR A 290 18.67 -3.70 -15.63
CA THR A 290 19.65 -2.84 -16.30
C THR A 290 20.93 -2.72 -15.50
N GLN A 291 22.07 -2.85 -16.18
CA GLN A 291 23.38 -2.48 -15.61
C GLN A 291 23.81 -1.08 -16.02
N VAL A 292 23.22 -0.54 -17.09
CA VAL A 292 23.46 0.83 -17.58
C VAL A 292 22.11 1.53 -17.75
N PRO A 293 21.90 2.72 -17.14
CA PRO A 293 20.72 3.53 -17.37
C PRO A 293 20.63 3.95 -18.85
N PHE A 294 19.43 3.96 -19.41
CA PHE A 294 19.20 4.49 -20.76
C PHE A 294 17.93 5.33 -20.81
N ASN A 295 17.93 6.37 -21.64
CA ASN A 295 16.78 7.26 -21.86
C ASN A 295 16.37 7.35 -23.33
N GLN A 296 17.05 6.62 -24.22
CA GLN A 296 16.76 6.57 -25.64
C GLN A 296 15.50 5.74 -25.88
N GLN A 297 14.55 6.32 -26.60
CA GLN A 297 13.46 5.58 -27.19
C GLN A 297 14.01 4.71 -28.32
N GLY A 298 13.86 3.40 -28.19
CA GLY A 298 14.40 2.48 -29.20
C GLY A 298 13.89 1.06 -29.08
N ILE A 299 13.38 0.66 -27.91
CA ILE A 299 12.81 -0.67 -27.75
C ILE A 299 11.39 -0.67 -28.30
N ARG A 300 11.19 -1.45 -29.34
CA ARG A 300 9.90 -1.65 -30.01
C ARG A 300 9.44 -3.05 -29.72
N MET A 301 8.19 -3.21 -29.33
CA MET A 301 7.57 -4.51 -29.04
C MET A 301 6.27 -4.62 -29.84
N TRP A 302 5.99 -5.79 -30.41
CA TRP A 302 4.75 -6.02 -31.15
C TRP A 302 4.39 -7.50 -31.21
N ALA A 303 3.11 -7.74 -31.49
CA ALA A 303 2.58 -9.07 -31.75
C ALA A 303 2.09 -9.17 -33.19
N ASP A 304 2.33 -10.34 -33.77
CA ASP A 304 2.13 -10.73 -35.15
C ASP A 304 2.87 -9.84 -36.16
N TYR A 305 2.94 -10.19 -37.44
CA TYR A 305 3.69 -9.41 -38.44
C TYR A 305 3.21 -7.95 -38.49
N GLY A 306 3.84 -7.10 -37.68
CA GLY A 306 3.50 -5.69 -37.61
C GLY A 306 3.65 -5.10 -39.00
N ASP A 307 2.58 -4.53 -39.54
CA ASP A 307 2.72 -3.57 -40.62
C ASP A 307 3.70 -2.50 -40.14
N SER A 308 4.54 -1.98 -41.03
CA SER A 308 5.53 -0.96 -40.70
C SER A 308 4.82 0.25 -40.07
N GLY A 309 4.77 0.31 -38.74
CA GLY A 309 4.03 1.33 -37.98
C GLY A 309 3.23 0.82 -36.79
N THR A 310 2.91 -0.48 -36.69
CA THR A 310 2.12 -1.03 -35.58
C THR A 310 3.01 -1.70 -34.54
N TYR A 311 3.59 -0.89 -33.65
CA TYR A 311 4.38 -1.38 -32.51
C TYR A 311 4.13 -0.53 -31.26
N TYR A 312 4.35 -1.15 -30.10
CA TYR A 312 4.56 -0.44 -28.85
C TYR A 312 5.99 0.11 -28.83
N LEU A 313 6.13 1.43 -28.78
CA LEU A 313 7.40 2.05 -28.43
C LEU A 313 7.49 2.08 -26.91
N TRP A 314 8.48 1.41 -26.34
CA TRP A 314 8.64 1.36 -24.90
C TRP A 314 8.85 2.77 -24.34
N ASN A 315 7.96 3.16 -23.42
CA ASN A 315 7.92 4.45 -22.78
C ASN A 315 7.85 4.28 -21.25
N PRO A 316 8.98 4.01 -20.59
CA PRO A 316 9.01 3.86 -19.14
C PRO A 316 8.63 5.16 -18.43
N THR A 317 7.95 5.06 -17.30
CA THR A 317 7.51 6.21 -16.48
C THR A 317 8.66 6.95 -15.81
N VAL A 318 9.82 6.30 -15.70
CA VAL A 318 11.07 6.87 -15.18
C VAL A 318 12.09 6.99 -16.32
N SER A 319 12.74 8.15 -16.40
CA SER A 319 13.77 8.45 -17.41
C SER A 319 14.98 9.13 -16.74
N PRO A 320 16.20 8.60 -16.91
CA PRO A 320 16.53 7.33 -17.58
C PRO A 320 15.89 6.14 -16.87
N PHE A 321 15.58 5.09 -17.62
CA PHE A 321 15.15 3.83 -17.04
C PHE A 321 16.37 3.12 -16.45
N ASP A 322 16.26 2.76 -15.17
CA ASP A 322 17.34 2.13 -14.42
C ASP A 322 16.80 1.29 -13.26
N THR A 323 17.07 -0.02 -13.27
CA THR A 323 16.77 -0.96 -12.19
C THR A 323 17.92 -1.09 -11.18
N ARG A 324 19.04 -0.38 -11.39
CA ARG A 324 20.24 -0.37 -10.54
C ARG A 324 20.78 -1.77 -10.31
N GLY A 325 20.83 -2.56 -11.37
CA GLY A 325 21.31 -3.93 -11.37
C GLY A 325 20.42 -4.94 -10.65
N LYS A 326 19.19 -4.57 -10.27
CA LYS A 326 18.21 -5.49 -9.68
C LYS A 326 17.21 -5.97 -10.73
N TRP A 327 16.82 -7.24 -10.64
CA TRP A 327 15.67 -7.74 -11.37
C TRP A 327 14.39 -7.17 -10.75
N ILE A 328 13.52 -6.65 -11.61
CA ILE A 328 12.18 -6.18 -11.24
C ILE A 328 11.15 -6.77 -12.21
N THR A 329 9.90 -6.89 -11.78
CA THR A 329 8.80 -7.24 -12.70
C THR A 329 8.26 -5.98 -13.36
N TYR A 330 8.15 -6.02 -14.69
CA TYR A 330 7.56 -4.95 -15.49
C TYR A 330 6.27 -5.44 -16.15
N SER A 331 5.27 -4.55 -16.22
CA SER A 331 3.95 -4.87 -16.76
C SER A 331 3.52 -3.82 -17.77
N ILE A 332 3.03 -4.27 -18.93
CA ILE A 332 2.48 -3.42 -19.99
C ILE A 332 1.08 -3.96 -20.30
N PRO A 333 0.03 -3.12 -20.45
CA PRO A 333 -1.24 -3.58 -20.96
C PRO A 333 -1.06 -4.34 -22.28
N LEU A 334 -1.60 -5.55 -22.41
CA LEU A 334 -1.40 -6.34 -23.63
C LEU A 334 -1.92 -5.61 -24.88
N LEU A 335 -3.02 -4.88 -24.73
CA LEU A 335 -3.58 -4.00 -25.76
C LEU A 335 -2.56 -3.01 -26.33
N ASP A 336 -1.60 -2.54 -25.53
CA ASP A 336 -0.54 -1.65 -26.00
C ASP A 336 0.49 -2.36 -26.87
N ILE A 337 0.77 -3.64 -26.61
CA ILE A 337 1.68 -4.47 -27.41
C ILE A 337 1.04 -4.88 -28.74
N VAL A 338 -0.23 -5.30 -28.70
CA VAL A 338 -0.94 -5.78 -29.90
C VAL A 338 -1.52 -4.65 -30.74
N LYS A 339 -1.72 -3.45 -30.16
CA LYS A 339 -2.25 -2.22 -30.79
C LYS A 339 -3.56 -2.42 -31.57
N LYS A 340 -4.36 -3.43 -31.19
CA LYS A 340 -5.66 -3.75 -31.79
C LYS A 340 -6.65 -4.13 -30.69
N PRO A 341 -7.92 -3.69 -30.75
CA PRO A 341 -8.93 -4.00 -29.73
C PRO A 341 -9.19 -5.51 -29.58
N THR A 342 -8.94 -6.29 -30.64
CA THR A 342 -8.99 -7.76 -30.67
C THR A 342 -7.77 -8.28 -31.41
N ILE A 343 -7.29 -9.47 -31.03
CA ILE A 343 -6.25 -10.16 -31.80
C ILE A 343 -6.94 -10.95 -32.93
N VAL A 344 -6.39 -10.91 -34.16
CA VAL A 344 -6.96 -11.66 -35.28
C VAL A 344 -6.89 -13.16 -34.97
N ALA A 345 -8.01 -13.86 -35.00
CA ALA A 345 -8.07 -15.29 -34.73
C ALA A 345 -7.20 -16.09 -35.73
N ARG A 346 -6.55 -17.14 -35.24
CA ARG A 346 -5.71 -18.05 -36.04
C ARG A 346 -6.08 -19.50 -35.76
N THR A 347 -5.98 -20.38 -36.75
CA THR A 347 -6.39 -21.78 -36.65
C THR A 347 -5.80 -22.53 -35.45
N ASN A 348 -4.60 -22.16 -34.99
CA ASN A 348 -3.92 -22.79 -33.84
C ASN A 348 -3.72 -21.85 -32.64
N ASN A 349 -4.19 -20.59 -32.73
CA ASN A 349 -3.86 -19.50 -31.80
C ASN A 349 -2.35 -19.29 -31.58
N ASP A 350 -1.54 -19.52 -32.61
CA ASP A 350 -0.10 -19.27 -32.60
C ASP A 350 0.21 -17.85 -33.08
N TYR A 351 0.78 -17.05 -32.17
CA TYR A 351 1.09 -15.64 -32.41
C TYR A 351 2.58 -15.39 -32.26
N THR A 352 3.16 -14.70 -33.23
CA THR A 352 4.57 -14.29 -33.16
C THR A 352 4.70 -13.03 -32.32
N PHE A 353 5.56 -13.02 -31.31
CA PHE A 353 5.93 -11.82 -30.56
C PHE A 353 7.36 -11.45 -30.90
N ARG A 354 7.59 -10.14 -31.04
CA ARG A 354 8.89 -9.58 -31.42
C ARG A 354 9.20 -8.34 -30.60
N SER A 355 10.46 -8.22 -30.20
CA SER A 355 11.04 -7.03 -29.60
C SER A 355 12.40 -6.75 -30.22
N ILE A 356 12.64 -5.49 -30.59
CA ILE A 356 13.94 -5.04 -31.12
C ILE A 356 14.39 -3.76 -30.41
N VAL A 357 15.70 -3.55 -30.34
CA VAL A 357 16.29 -2.22 -30.10
C VAL A 357 16.60 -1.61 -31.47
N TYR A 358 16.06 -0.42 -31.76
CA TYR A 358 16.20 0.24 -33.06
C TYR A 358 16.03 1.76 -32.95
N GLY A 359 16.98 2.52 -33.51
CA GLY A 359 16.90 3.98 -33.53
C GLY A 359 18.03 4.65 -34.33
N PRO A 360 17.91 5.97 -34.60
CA PRO A 360 18.89 6.72 -35.39
C PRO A 360 20.18 7.06 -34.63
N THR A 361 20.16 6.99 -33.30
CA THR A 361 21.26 7.44 -32.44
C THR A 361 21.79 6.25 -31.63
N PRO A 362 23.05 5.83 -31.85
CA PRO A 362 23.75 4.87 -31.01
C PRO A 362 23.76 5.25 -29.52
N PHE A 363 23.58 4.27 -28.63
CA PHE A 363 23.68 4.45 -27.18
C PHE A 363 24.16 3.16 -26.50
N PRO A 364 24.85 3.25 -25.35
CA PRO A 364 25.19 2.08 -24.56
C PRO A 364 23.94 1.47 -23.94
N ILE A 365 23.78 0.16 -24.05
CA ILE A 365 22.70 -0.60 -23.42
C ILE A 365 23.30 -1.84 -22.74
N ASP A 366 22.86 -2.10 -21.52
CA ASP A 366 23.03 -3.37 -20.82
C ASP A 366 21.71 -3.72 -20.14
N LEU A 367 20.88 -4.44 -20.89
CA LEU A 367 19.50 -4.77 -20.57
C LEU A 367 19.35 -6.29 -20.58
N SER A 368 18.72 -6.83 -19.55
CA SER A 368 18.31 -8.23 -19.50
C SER A 368 16.79 -8.36 -19.38
N MET A 369 16.20 -9.38 -20.02
CA MET A 369 14.78 -9.74 -19.88
C MET A 369 14.61 -11.24 -19.74
N ASP A 370 13.59 -11.65 -18.98
CA ASP A 370 13.24 -13.05 -18.77
C ASP A 370 11.75 -13.23 -18.44
N ASN A 371 11.26 -14.47 -18.44
CA ASN A 371 9.95 -14.90 -17.95
C ASN A 371 8.78 -14.11 -18.56
N ILE A 372 8.85 -13.90 -19.88
CA ILE A 372 7.85 -13.16 -20.65
C ILE A 372 6.53 -13.95 -20.66
N ARG A 373 5.46 -13.36 -20.14
CA ARG A 373 4.16 -14.02 -19.92
C ARG A 373 2.98 -13.08 -20.12
N ILE A 374 1.79 -13.66 -20.26
CA ILE A 374 0.52 -12.92 -20.36
C ILE A 374 -0.42 -13.33 -19.23
N VAL A 375 -0.83 -12.37 -18.41
CA VAL A 375 -1.68 -12.62 -17.24
C VAL A 375 -2.88 -11.69 -17.23
N HIS A 376 -3.96 -12.10 -16.58
CA HIS A 376 -5.15 -11.26 -16.43
C HIS A 376 -4.85 -10.02 -15.56
N LYS A 377 -5.53 -8.90 -15.81
CA LYS A 377 -5.42 -7.68 -15.00
C LYS A 377 -5.92 -7.84 -13.57
#